data_AF-A0A0V0Q0T1-F1
#
_entry.id   AF-A0A0V0Q0T1-F1
#
_cell.length_a   1.000
_cell.length_b   1.000
_cell.length_c   1.000
_cell.angle_alpha   90.00
_cell.angle_beta   90.00
_cell.angle_gamma   90.00
#
_symmetry.space_group_name_H-M   'P 1'
#
loop_
_entity.id
_entity.type
_entity.pdbx_description
1 polymer ?
#
loop_
_entity_poly.entity_id
_entity_poly.type
_entity_poly.pdbx_seq_one_letter_code
_entity_poly.pdbx_strand_id
1 'polypeptide(L)'
;MPGKGCRQARMMVVGERPGDNAGLAGGPFVGLMGCLFDQTLAEAGIPSDQIFVTNAAKPFQFEPLGKHRRLHHSPNADEIARYGTLRQWVQGWG
;
A
#
# COMPACT_ATOMS: atom_id res chain seq x y z
N MET A 1 0.37 -6.51 3.77
CA MET A 1 -0.11 -5.37 4.58
C MET A 1 -1.58 -5.20 4.27
N PRO A 2 -2.46 -5.12 5.28
CA PRO A 2 -3.85 -4.77 5.05
C PRO A 2 -3.95 -3.32 4.53
N GLY A 3 -4.96 -3.04 3.70
CA GLY A 3 -5.32 -1.65 3.36
C GLY A 3 -5.89 -0.91 4.57
N LYS A 4 -5.93 0.42 4.50
CA LYS A 4 -6.40 1.32 5.56
C LYS A 4 -7.49 2.25 5.02
N GLY A 5 -8.46 2.62 5.85
CA GLY A 5 -9.54 3.54 5.51
C GLY A 5 -10.92 2.88 5.47
N CYS A 6 -11.93 3.64 5.07
CA CYS A 6 -13.30 3.15 5.00
C CYS A 6 -13.45 2.11 3.89
N ARG A 7 -13.99 0.91 4.19
CA ARG A 7 -14.23 -0.12 3.16
C ARG A 7 -15.29 0.31 2.13
N GLN A 8 -16.17 1.22 2.51
CA GLN A 8 -17.20 1.83 1.66
C GLN A 8 -16.74 3.14 1.02
N ALA A 9 -15.45 3.47 1.11
CA ALA A 9 -14.87 4.62 0.44
C ALA A 9 -15.19 4.64 -1.05
N ARG A 10 -15.56 5.82 -1.56
CA ARG A 10 -15.87 6.01 -2.99
C ARG A 10 -14.60 6.13 -3.85
N MET A 11 -13.45 6.32 -3.19
CA MET A 11 -12.14 6.45 -3.82
C MET A 11 -11.16 5.46 -3.20
N MET A 12 -10.36 4.81 -4.04
CA MET A 12 -9.25 3.96 -3.62
C MET A 12 -7.94 4.50 -4.19
N VAL A 13 -6.94 4.61 -3.34
CA VAL A 13 -5.56 4.96 -3.73
C VAL A 13 -4.67 3.74 -3.56
N VAL A 14 -3.91 3.43 -4.61
CA VAL A 14 -3.09 2.23 -4.69
C VAL A 14 -1.64 2.64 -4.91
N GLY A 15 -0.81 2.45 -3.90
CA GLY A 15 0.64 2.61 -4.04
C GLY A 15 1.25 1.39 -4.75
N GLU A 16 2.31 1.59 -5.52
CA GLU A 16 2.96 0.49 -6.24
C GLU A 16 3.66 -0.48 -5.26
N ARG A 17 4.48 0.07 -4.36
CA ARG A 17 5.29 -0.70 -3.42
C ARG A 17 5.26 -0.11 -2.03
N PRO A 18 5.27 -0.95 -0.98
CA PRO A 18 5.49 -0.47 0.38
C PRO A 18 6.93 0.06 0.51
N GLY A 19 7.08 1.25 1.08
CA GLY A 19 8.41 1.77 1.42
C GLY A 19 9.10 0.93 2.49
N ASP A 20 10.41 1.09 2.64
CA ASP A 20 11.27 0.28 3.54
C ASP A 20 10.73 0.19 4.98
N ASN A 21 10.09 1.25 5.48
CA ASN A 21 9.55 1.31 6.84
C ASN A 21 8.09 0.85 6.97
N ALA A 22 7.38 0.58 5.87
CA ALA A 22 5.97 0.17 5.90
C ALA A 22 5.77 -1.18 6.60
N GLY A 23 6.80 -2.05 6.52
CA GLY A 23 6.95 -3.28 7.29
C GLY A 23 6.75 -3.08 8.79
N LEU A 24 7.46 -2.09 9.34
CA LEU A 24 7.54 -1.82 10.78
C LEU A 24 6.40 -0.93 11.27
N ALA A 25 5.94 0.00 10.42
CA ALA A 25 4.88 0.95 10.75
C ALA A 25 3.46 0.42 10.50
N GLY A 26 3.31 -0.78 9.94
CA GLY A 26 2.05 -1.54 9.95
C GLY A 26 0.97 -1.07 8.97
N GLY A 27 1.30 -0.31 7.93
CA GLY A 27 0.30 0.18 6.97
C GLY A 27 0.87 0.77 5.67
N PRO A 28 0.01 0.97 4.65
CA PRO A 28 0.36 1.69 3.42
C PRO A 28 0.46 3.20 3.69
N PHE A 29 1.26 3.92 2.89
CA PHE A 29 1.47 5.38 3.01
C PHE A 29 1.76 5.83 4.44
N VAL A 30 2.88 5.36 5.00
CA VAL A 30 3.38 5.70 6.34
C VAL A 30 4.73 6.41 6.27
N GLY A 31 5.12 7.13 7.33
CA GLY A 31 6.34 7.94 7.34
C GLY A 31 6.21 9.18 6.45
N LEU A 32 7.32 9.63 5.84
CA LEU A 32 7.34 10.84 4.99
C LEU A 32 6.32 10.78 3.86
N MET A 33 6.16 9.62 3.22
CA MET A 33 5.20 9.43 2.14
C MET A 33 3.74 9.50 2.63
N GLY A 34 3.48 9.07 3.87
CA GLY A 34 2.17 9.25 4.50
C GLY A 34 1.87 10.70 4.80
N CYS A 35 2.86 11.43 5.33
CA CYS A 35 2.71 12.86 5.61
C CYS A 35 2.47 13.67 4.33
N LEU A 36 3.22 13.38 3.25
CA LEU A 36 3.00 14.01 1.96
C LEU A 36 1.61 13.67 1.39
N PHE A 37 1.19 12.41 1.50
CA PHE A 37 -0.13 11.97 1.06
C PHE A 37 -1.25 12.73 1.79
N ASP A 38 -1.18 12.81 3.12
CA ASP A 38 -2.16 13.53 3.94
C ASP A 38 -2.21 15.03 3.59
N GLN A 39 -1.06 15.66 3.32
CA GLN A 39 -0.98 17.06 2.86
C GLN A 39 -1.67 17.24 1.51
N THR A 40 -1.39 16.37 0.54
CA THR A 40 -2.03 16.42 -0.78
C THR A 40 -3.55 16.24 -0.69
N LEU A 41 -4.04 15.35 0.18
CA LEU A 41 -5.47 15.20 0.42
C LEU A 41 -6.09 16.47 0.99
N ALA A 42 -5.42 17.11 1.95
CA ALA A 42 -5.88 18.36 2.55
C ALA A 42 -5.92 19.50 1.50
N GLU A 43 -4.88 19.63 0.68
CA GLU A 43 -4.82 20.62 -0.42
C GLU A 43 -5.91 20.39 -1.47
N ALA A 44 -6.21 19.12 -1.78
CA ALA A 44 -7.28 18.75 -2.69
C ALA A 44 -8.69 18.85 -2.07
N GLY A 45 -8.80 19.12 -0.76
CA GLY A 45 -10.07 19.15 -0.04
C GLY A 45 -10.76 17.78 0.05
N ILE A 46 -10.00 16.68 -0.03
CA ILE A 46 -10.52 15.32 0.00
C ILE A 46 -10.46 14.78 1.43
N PRO A 47 -11.61 14.46 2.05
CA PRO A 47 -11.63 13.86 3.38
C PRO A 47 -11.02 12.46 3.38
N SER A 48 -10.09 12.20 4.30
CA SER A 48 -9.37 10.92 4.37
C SER A 48 -10.27 9.72 4.75
N ASP A 49 -11.42 9.98 5.38
CA ASP A 49 -12.45 8.97 5.68
C ASP A 49 -13.22 8.50 4.44
N GLN A 50 -13.14 9.24 3.32
CA GLN A 50 -13.73 8.86 2.03
C GLN A 50 -12.77 8.09 1.12
N ILE A 51 -11.56 7.76 1.62
CA ILE A 51 -10.52 7.08 0.85
C ILE A 51 -10.16 5.75 1.52
N PHE A 52 -9.99 4.73 0.68
CA PHE A 52 -9.32 3.48 1.04
C PHE A 52 -7.93 3.45 0.41
N VAL A 53 -6.88 3.24 1.19
CA VAL A 53 -5.49 3.17 0.73
C VAL A 53 -4.94 1.76 0.86
N THR A 54 -4.22 1.30 -0.17
CA THR A 54 -3.47 0.04 -0.13
C THR A 54 -2.23 0.08 -1.01
N ASN A 55 -1.45 -0.99 -1.03
CA ASN A 55 -0.35 -1.17 -1.98
C ASN A 55 -0.61 -2.38 -2.90
N ALA A 56 -0.15 -2.31 -4.14
CA ALA A 56 -0.25 -3.36 -5.14
C ALA A 56 0.66 -4.56 -4.84
N ALA A 57 1.73 -4.38 -4.05
CA ALA A 57 2.66 -5.43 -3.66
C ALA A 57 2.81 -5.58 -2.14
N LYS A 58 3.15 -6.80 -1.67
CA LYS A 58 3.51 -7.06 -0.26
C LYS A 58 4.78 -6.29 0.12
N PRO A 59 4.93 -5.91 1.40
CA PRO A 59 6.20 -5.44 1.92
C PRO A 59 7.23 -6.53 1.66
N PHE A 60 8.36 -6.12 1.10
CA PHE A 60 9.45 -7.01 0.76
C PHE A 60 9.80 -7.86 1.99
N GLN A 61 9.69 -9.19 1.87
CA GLN A 61 10.36 -10.08 2.81
C GLN A 61 11.82 -10.07 2.40
N PHE A 62 12.63 -9.33 3.12
CA PHE A 62 14.08 -9.39 2.97
C PHE A 62 14.55 -10.76 3.47
N GLU A 63 14.87 -11.68 2.56
CA GLU A 63 15.77 -12.78 2.91
C GLU A 63 17.20 -12.23 2.94
N PRO A 64 17.89 -12.23 4.09
CA PRO A 64 19.26 -11.74 4.16
C PRO A 64 20.21 -12.73 3.46
N LEU A 65 20.56 -12.45 2.19
CA LEU A 65 21.70 -13.10 1.54
C LEU A 65 23.01 -12.47 2.00
N GLY A 66 23.45 -12.86 3.20
CA GLY A 66 24.76 -12.49 3.73
C GLY A 66 24.99 -11.00 3.97
N LYS A 67 26.24 -10.63 4.30
CA LYS A 67 26.54 -9.36 4.98
C LYS A 67 26.33 -8.06 4.18
N HIS A 68 26.22 -8.07 2.85
CA HIS A 68 26.30 -6.80 2.08
C HIS A 68 25.47 -6.67 0.78
N ARG A 69 24.44 -7.48 0.50
CA ARG A 69 23.57 -7.22 -0.67
C ARG A 69 22.09 -7.44 -0.39
N ARG A 70 21.32 -6.38 -0.64
CA ARG A 70 19.86 -6.40 -0.78
C ARG A 70 19.55 -6.64 -2.26
N LEU A 71 18.85 -7.73 -2.58
CA LEU A 71 18.40 -8.00 -3.95
C LEU A 71 17.03 -7.35 -4.17
N HIS A 72 16.97 -6.36 -5.04
CA HIS A 72 15.72 -5.78 -5.53
C HIS A 72 15.16 -6.66 -6.66
N HIS A 73 13.96 -7.21 -6.48
CA HIS A 73 13.22 -7.90 -7.55
C HIS A 73 11.86 -7.23 -7.75
N SER A 74 11.59 -6.68 -8.94
CA SER A 74 10.29 -6.11 -9.35
C SER A 74 9.15 -7.14 -9.23
N PRO A 75 7.96 -6.78 -8.72
CA PRO A 75 6.90 -7.76 -8.53
C PRO A 75 6.42 -8.28 -9.89
N ASN A 76 6.14 -9.58 -9.99
CA ASN A 76 5.59 -10.15 -11.23
C ASN A 76 4.04 -10.14 -11.23
N ALA A 77 3.44 -10.43 -12.39
CA ALA A 77 2.00 -10.39 -12.56
C ALA A 77 1.24 -11.36 -11.63
N ASP A 78 1.81 -12.52 -11.32
CA ASP A 78 1.22 -13.51 -10.42
C ASP A 78 1.22 -13.04 -8.97
N GLU A 79 2.29 -12.36 -8.54
CA GLU A 79 2.37 -11.73 -7.23
C GLU A 79 1.31 -10.63 -7.12
N ILE A 80 1.21 -9.76 -8.13
CA ILE A 80 0.18 -8.70 -8.20
C ILE A 80 -1.24 -9.32 -8.13
N ALA A 81 -1.49 -10.39 -8.89
CA ALA A 81 -2.80 -11.04 -8.97
C ALA A 81 -3.23 -11.76 -7.67
N ARG A 82 -2.27 -12.19 -6.83
CA ARG A 82 -2.54 -12.87 -5.55
C ARG A 82 -2.93 -11.92 -4.42
N TYR A 83 -2.75 -10.61 -4.56
CA TYR A 83 -3.16 -9.66 -3.51
C TYR A 83 -4.67 -9.39 -3.56
N GLY A 84 -5.40 -10.16 -2.76
CA GLY A 84 -6.86 -10.16 -2.66
C GLY A 84 -7.51 -8.81 -2.36
N THR A 85 -6.80 -7.83 -1.77
CA THR A 85 -7.38 -6.52 -1.39
C THR A 85 -7.84 -5.71 -2.60
N LEU A 86 -7.07 -5.70 -3.69
CA LEU A 86 -7.45 -5.00 -4.94
C LEU A 86 -8.61 -5.72 -5.63
N ARG A 87 -8.51 -7.05 -5.71
CA ARG A 87 -9.55 -7.88 -6.33
C ARG A 87 -10.88 -7.81 -5.57
N GLN A 88 -10.84 -7.83 -4.24
CA GLN A 88 -12.01 -7.71 -3.37
C GLN A 88 -12.67 -6.33 -3.48
N TRP A 89 -11.89 -5.26 -3.59
CA TRP A 89 -12.45 -3.92 -3.76
C TRP A 89 -13.13 -3.75 -5.13
N VAL A 90 -12.49 -4.20 -6.21
CA VAL A 90 -13.06 -4.14 -7.58
C VAL A 90 -14.32 -5.01 -7.73
N GLN A 91 -14.36 -6.17 -7.07
CA GLN A 91 -15.51 -7.09 -7.15
C GLN A 91 -16.66 -6.70 -6.20
N GLY A 92 -16.50 -5.63 -5.42
CA GLY A 92 -17.38 -5.30 -4.31
C GLY A 92 -17.12 -6.20 -3.10
N TRP A 93 -17.08 -5.60 -1.91
CA TRP A 93 -17.02 -6.37 -0.68
C TRP A 93 -18.32 -7.17 -0.57
N GLY A 94 -18.23 -8.50 -0.67
CA GLY A 94 -19.33 -9.41 -0.32
C GLY A 94 -19.67 -9.35 1.16
#